data_AF-A0A9W6TNQ1-F1
#
_entry.id   AF-A0A9W6TNQ1-F1
#
_cell.length_a   1.000
_cell.length_b   1.000
_cell.length_c   1.000
_cell.angle_alpha   90.00
_cell.angle_beta   90.00
_cell.angle_gamma   90.00
#
_symmetry.space_group_name_H-M   'P 1'
#
loop_
_entity.id
_entity.type
_entity.pdbx_description
1 polymer ?
#
loop_
_entity_poly.entity_id
_entity_poly.type
_entity_poly.pdbx_seq_one_letter_code
_entity_poly.pdbx_strand_id
1 'polypeptide(L)'
;MAGWRLVVFFYHVDSYEDFQAVADKIELLACSDVEGMKFDGMSDIQRFVFPVANESTPSVSANVSHLVNTSGWTDTQVFVCADDEGAATETLTFAGSMEVRNPYGLLPAVLYGMLPFSAFLTVGYLVLDVFFVFLLIRYRRQLLSLHWGILLILVMGTAAAAVWFYAFYRMNKTGEPVCCPYPTTFLIAVILDVSARCVEVEEKILTDMFVFHAFVDVCAHAGSHYPVDRMPWLRHCAKPPDSC
;
A
#
# COMPACT_ATOMS: atom_id res chain seq x y z
N MET A 1 -2.13 39.51 15.91
CA MET A 1 -1.17 38.42 16.19
C MET A 1 0.25 38.92 15.92
N ALA A 2 0.68 39.98 16.61
CA ALA A 2 2.09 40.37 16.61
C ALA A 2 2.84 39.40 17.55
N GLY A 3 4.04 38.98 17.18
CA GLY A 3 4.85 38.07 17.99
C GLY A 3 4.54 36.59 17.81
N TRP A 4 4.12 36.16 16.61
CA TRP A 4 4.01 34.75 16.25
C TRP A 4 5.01 34.40 15.15
N ARG A 5 5.55 33.18 15.22
CA ARG A 5 6.52 32.66 14.27
C ARG A 5 6.22 31.22 13.92
N LEU A 6 6.37 30.90 12.64
CA LEU A 6 6.35 29.53 12.13
C LEU A 6 7.78 28.99 12.17
N VAL A 7 7.98 27.86 12.83
CA VAL A 7 9.28 27.20 12.93
C VAL A 7 9.19 25.86 12.21
N VAL A 8 10.02 25.68 11.19
CA VAL A 8 10.20 24.38 10.52
C VAL A 8 11.50 23.79 11.02
N PHE A 9 11.40 22.58 11.58
CA PHE A 9 12.50 21.90 12.24
C PHE A 9 12.80 20.58 11.55
N PHE A 10 14.03 20.41 11.09
CA PHE A 10 14.54 19.18 10.50
C PHE A 10 15.58 18.56 11.43
N TYR A 11 15.50 17.25 11.60
CA TYR A 11 16.49 16.52 12.35
C TYR A 11 16.64 15.08 11.85
N HIS A 12 17.85 14.56 11.98
CA HIS A 12 18.20 13.18 11.67
C HIS A 12 18.38 12.38 12.95
N VAL A 13 17.91 11.14 12.92
CA VAL A 13 18.06 10.17 14.01
C VAL A 13 18.45 8.80 13.45
N ASP A 14 19.38 8.14 14.13
CA ASP A 14 19.88 6.81 13.71
C ASP A 14 19.01 5.65 14.23
N SER A 15 18.30 5.84 15.35
CA SER A 15 17.48 4.81 15.99
C SER A 15 16.04 5.26 16.28
N TYR A 16 15.13 4.29 16.38
CA TYR A 16 13.73 4.57 16.74
C TYR A 16 13.56 4.98 18.21
N GLU A 17 14.40 4.47 19.10
CA GLU A 17 14.36 4.80 20.54
C GLU A 17 14.73 6.27 20.76
N ASP A 18 15.77 6.73 20.08
CA ASP A 18 16.18 8.15 20.08
C ASP A 18 15.08 9.02 19.47
N PHE A 19 14.39 8.54 18.42
CA PHE A 19 13.29 9.27 17.80
C PHE A 19 12.16 9.51 18.79
N GLN A 20 11.72 8.48 19.52
CA GLN A 20 10.68 8.63 20.55
C GLN A 20 11.12 9.57 21.67
N ALA A 21 12.37 9.44 22.13
CA ALA A 21 12.90 10.28 23.21
C ALA A 21 12.98 11.77 22.83
N VAL A 22 13.22 12.05 21.55
CA VAL A 22 13.30 13.40 20.99
C VAL A 22 11.92 13.97 20.68
N ALA A 23 11.02 13.18 20.10
CA ALA A 23 9.71 13.64 19.62
C ALA A 23 8.85 14.25 20.74
N ASP A 24 8.93 13.73 21.97
CA ASP A 24 8.17 14.26 23.11
C ASP A 24 8.70 15.61 23.64
N LYS A 25 9.93 15.99 23.28
CA LYS A 25 10.62 17.16 23.87
C LYS A 25 10.99 18.22 22.85
N ILE A 26 10.83 17.94 21.56
CA ILE A 26 11.28 18.80 20.47
C ILE A 26 10.50 20.12 20.38
N GLU A 27 9.24 20.13 20.85
CA GLU A 27 8.42 21.33 20.94
C GLU A 27 9.10 22.42 21.78
N LEU A 28 9.73 22.03 22.90
CA LEU A 28 10.46 22.95 23.78
C LEU A 28 11.66 23.57 23.07
N LEU A 29 12.35 22.82 22.19
CA LEU A 29 13.45 23.40 21.40
C LEU A 29 12.93 24.30 20.29
N ALA A 30 11.89 23.87 19.57
CA ALA A 30 11.38 24.60 18.43
C ALA A 30 10.95 26.03 18.79
N CYS A 31 10.29 26.18 19.94
CA CYS A 31 9.81 27.47 20.42
C CYS A 31 10.79 28.23 21.33
N SER A 32 11.93 27.64 21.71
CA SER A 32 12.96 28.35 22.46
C SER A 32 13.75 29.35 21.60
N ASP A 33 14.30 30.39 22.23
CA ASP A 33 15.19 31.36 21.57
C ASP A 33 16.67 30.93 21.57
N VAL A 34 16.98 29.78 22.16
CA VAL A 34 18.36 29.31 22.27
C VAL A 34 18.76 28.56 21.00
N GLU A 35 19.66 29.16 20.22
CA GLU A 35 20.27 28.49 19.06
C GLU A 35 21.23 27.38 19.51
N GLY A 36 21.22 26.26 18.78
CA GLY A 36 22.19 25.18 18.95
C GLY A 36 21.89 24.17 20.07
N MET A 37 20.71 24.21 20.68
CA MET A 37 20.28 23.11 21.55
C MET A 37 20.10 21.82 20.73
N LYS A 38 20.64 20.73 21.26
CA LYS A 38 20.67 19.41 20.65
C LYS A 38 20.33 18.39 21.71
N PHE A 39 19.47 17.44 21.37
CA PHE A 39 19.28 16.23 22.18
C PHE A 39 20.28 15.15 21.76
N ASP A 40 20.63 14.30 22.72
CA ASP A 40 21.40 13.09 22.45
C ASP A 40 20.65 12.22 21.41
N GLY A 41 21.40 11.62 20.48
CA GLY A 41 20.84 10.83 19.37
C GLY A 41 20.39 11.65 18.14
N MET A 42 20.33 12.98 18.24
CA MET A 42 19.98 13.85 17.10
C MET A 42 21.22 14.16 16.25
N SER A 43 21.08 14.41 14.95
CA SER A 43 22.12 15.00 14.11
C SER A 43 21.51 15.77 12.94
N ASP A 44 22.34 16.48 12.17
CA ASP A 44 21.94 17.31 11.01
C ASP A 44 20.72 18.21 11.27
N ILE A 45 20.80 19.00 12.35
CA ILE A 45 19.70 19.84 12.83
C ILE A 45 19.63 21.11 12.00
N GLN A 46 18.46 21.38 11.42
CA GLN A 46 18.21 22.62 10.70
C GLN A 46 16.90 23.23 11.18
N ARG A 47 16.99 24.49 11.62
CA ARG A 47 15.87 25.27 12.14
C ARG A 47 15.65 26.48 11.24
N PHE A 48 14.43 26.60 10.73
CA PHE A 48 14.02 27.73 9.90
C PHE A 48 12.88 28.46 10.59
N VAL A 49 13.05 29.76 10.82
CA VAL A 49 12.09 30.60 11.55
C VAL A 49 11.52 31.65 10.60
N PHE A 50 10.19 31.72 10.54
CA PHE A 50 9.46 32.65 9.68
C PHE A 50 8.50 33.49 10.55
N PRO A 51 8.76 34.80 10.72
CA PRO A 51 7.88 35.67 11.50
C PRO A 51 6.58 35.95 10.75
N VAL A 52 5.46 36.06 11.48
CA VAL A 52 4.16 36.40 10.93
C VAL A 52 4.04 37.93 10.82
N ALA A 53 4.07 38.46 9.60
CA ALA A 53 4.26 39.89 9.35
C ALA A 53 2.99 40.76 9.47
N ASN A 54 1.77 40.20 9.41
CA ASN A 54 0.52 40.97 9.29
C ASN A 54 -0.41 40.82 10.49
N GLU A 55 -0.81 41.95 11.10
CA GLU A 55 -1.70 41.98 12.25
C GLU A 55 -3.19 41.76 11.91
N SER A 56 -3.62 42.17 10.71
CA SER A 56 -5.03 42.13 10.28
C SER A 56 -5.45 40.80 9.64
N THR A 57 -4.54 40.13 8.93
CA THR A 57 -4.71 38.79 8.35
C THR A 57 -3.36 38.04 8.45
N PRO A 58 -3.11 37.31 9.54
CA PRO A 58 -1.85 36.65 9.79
C PRO A 58 -1.73 35.42 8.88
N SER A 59 -1.02 35.57 7.76
CA SER A 59 -0.67 34.49 6.84
C SER A 59 0.84 34.42 6.68
N VAL A 60 1.40 33.22 6.77
CA VAL A 60 2.82 32.94 6.57
C VAL A 60 2.97 31.85 5.53
N SER A 61 3.87 32.04 4.58
CA SER A 61 4.26 31.04 3.58
C SER A 61 5.75 30.84 3.67
N ALA A 62 6.16 29.60 3.89
CA ALA A 62 7.55 29.19 3.99
C ALA A 62 7.83 28.12 2.94
N ASN A 63 8.93 28.28 2.21
CA ASN A 63 9.46 27.25 1.34
C ASN A 63 10.84 26.86 1.84
N VAL A 64 11.01 25.59 2.20
CA VAL A 64 12.24 25.06 2.77
C VAL A 64 12.63 23.80 2.03
N SER A 65 13.91 23.66 1.73
CA SER A 65 14.50 22.47 1.14
C SER A 65 15.60 21.94 2.03
N HIS A 66 15.58 20.64 2.31
CA HIS A 66 16.59 19.96 3.09
C HIS A 66 17.23 18.85 2.24
N LEU A 67 18.56 18.79 2.21
CA LEU A 67 19.31 17.79 1.46
C LEU A 67 19.67 16.62 2.39
N VAL A 68 19.08 15.46 2.13
CA VAL A 68 19.35 14.24 2.89
C VAL A 68 20.62 13.58 2.36
N ASN A 69 21.73 13.72 3.09
CA ASN A 69 23.03 13.12 2.73
C ASN A 69 23.31 11.79 3.45
N THR A 70 22.63 11.52 4.56
CA THR A 70 22.82 10.34 5.41
C THR A 70 21.62 9.41 5.32
N SER A 71 21.88 8.09 5.42
CA SER A 71 20.82 7.10 5.57
C SER A 71 20.34 7.06 7.02
N GLY A 72 19.03 7.03 7.23
CA GLY A 72 18.41 6.91 8.56
C GLY A 72 17.04 7.57 8.57
N TRP A 73 16.56 7.95 9.75
CA TRP A 73 15.27 8.60 9.91
C TRP A 73 15.48 10.11 9.92
N THR A 74 14.97 10.78 8.89
CA THR A 74 14.90 12.25 8.85
C THR A 74 13.45 12.65 9.04
N ASP A 75 13.17 13.41 10.09
CA ASP A 75 11.83 13.91 10.36
C ASP A 75 11.77 15.43 10.22
N THR A 76 10.58 15.92 9.88
CA THR A 76 10.31 17.35 9.70
C THR A 76 9.05 17.71 10.48
N GLN A 77 9.21 18.61 11.43
CA GLN A 77 8.10 19.06 12.26
C GLN A 77 7.91 20.56 12.10
N VAL A 78 6.64 20.97 12.08
CA VAL A 78 6.24 22.36 11.90
C VAL A 78 5.57 22.81 13.18
N PHE A 79 6.16 23.80 13.84
CA PHE A 79 5.67 24.39 15.07
C PHE A 79 5.21 25.82 14.83
N VAL A 80 4.17 26.22 15.53
CA VAL A 80 3.70 27.59 15.57
C VAL A 80 3.94 28.10 16.98
N CYS A 81 4.89 29.02 17.12
CA CYS A 81 5.35 29.52 18.41
C CYS A 81 4.91 30.97 18.58
N ALA A 82 4.53 31.32 19.80
CA ALA A 82 4.40 32.71 20.24
C ALA A 82 5.72 33.18 20.86
N ASP A 83 6.01 34.46 20.74
CA ASP A 83 7.16 35.11 21.39
C ASP A 83 6.87 35.38 22.88
N ASP A 84 5.60 35.40 23.28
CA ASP A 84 5.16 35.53 24.68
C ASP A 84 4.85 34.16 25.30
N GLU A 85 5.58 33.76 26.35
CA GLU A 85 5.40 32.48 27.08
C GLU A 85 4.02 32.32 27.76
N GLY A 86 3.24 33.42 27.88
CA GLY A 86 1.91 33.44 28.49
C GLY A 86 0.74 33.49 27.50
N ALA A 87 1.00 33.44 26.19
CA ALA A 87 -0.06 33.48 25.19
C ALA A 87 -0.89 32.18 25.23
N ALA A 88 -2.20 32.31 25.45
CA ALA A 88 -3.12 31.16 25.48
C ALA A 88 -3.24 30.51 24.10
N THR A 89 -2.43 29.49 23.84
CA THR A 89 -2.42 28.64 22.63
C THR A 89 -3.73 27.88 22.43
N GLU A 90 -4.54 27.70 23.48
CA GLU A 90 -5.78 26.89 23.44
C GLU A 90 -6.94 27.49 22.61
N THR A 91 -6.83 28.75 22.14
CA THR A 91 -7.94 29.43 21.43
C THR A 91 -7.66 29.77 19.97
N LEU A 92 -6.50 29.37 19.42
CA LEU A 92 -6.11 29.73 18.06
C LEU A 92 -6.38 28.59 17.07
N THR A 93 -7.24 28.88 16.09
CA THR A 93 -7.50 27.98 14.96
C THR A 93 -6.52 28.31 13.83
N PHE A 94 -5.56 27.42 13.62
CA PHE A 94 -4.64 27.50 12.49
C PHE A 94 -5.17 26.64 11.33
N ALA A 95 -5.36 27.25 10.17
CA ALA A 95 -5.63 26.57 8.93
C ALA A 95 -4.43 26.78 7.99
N GLY A 96 -3.88 25.67 7.48
CA GLY A 96 -2.73 25.70 6.59
C GLY A 96 -2.73 24.49 5.67
N SER A 97 -2.03 24.63 4.55
CA SER A 97 -1.74 23.53 3.64
C SER A 97 -0.24 23.27 3.66
N MET A 98 0.16 22.04 3.92
CA MET A 98 1.55 21.60 3.78
C MET A 98 1.69 20.77 2.52
N GLU A 99 2.74 21.01 1.75
CA GLU A 99 3.07 20.21 0.58
C GLU A 99 4.52 19.73 0.71
N VAL A 100 4.69 18.42 0.77
CA VAL A 100 6.01 17.78 0.83
C VAL A 100 6.32 17.21 -0.55
N ARG A 101 7.43 17.66 -1.15
CA ARG A 101 7.88 17.20 -2.47
C ARG A 101 9.22 16.48 -2.36
N ASN A 102 9.26 15.28 -2.92
CA ASN A 102 10.48 14.53 -3.17
C ASN A 102 11.02 14.92 -4.58
N PRO A 103 12.34 14.87 -4.85
CA PRO A 103 12.91 14.97 -6.21
C PRO A 103 12.14 14.21 -7.31
N TYR A 104 11.50 13.09 -6.96
CA TYR A 104 10.78 12.23 -7.90
C TYR A 104 9.26 12.47 -7.95
N GLY A 105 8.72 13.42 -7.18
CA GLY A 105 7.31 13.79 -7.18
C GLY A 105 6.70 13.99 -5.79
N LEU A 106 5.36 13.93 -5.72
CA LEU A 106 4.59 14.12 -4.48
C LEU A 106 4.36 12.80 -3.73
N LEU A 107 4.77 11.68 -4.32
CA LEU A 107 4.57 10.38 -3.72
C LEU A 107 5.52 10.17 -2.52
N PRO A 108 5.02 9.63 -1.39
CA PRO A 108 5.87 9.28 -0.25
C PRO A 108 7.02 8.36 -0.67
N ALA A 109 8.21 8.59 -0.12
CA ALA A 109 9.42 7.85 -0.49
C ALA A 109 9.26 6.32 -0.35
N VAL A 110 8.54 5.86 0.68
CA VAL A 110 8.29 4.43 0.94
C VAL A 110 7.44 3.79 -0.17
N LEU A 111 6.53 4.54 -0.79
CA LEU A 111 5.65 4.06 -1.86
C LEU A 111 6.26 4.23 -3.25
N TYR A 112 7.38 4.93 -3.38
CA TYR A 112 8.00 5.21 -4.66
C TYR A 112 8.37 3.93 -5.42
N GLY A 113 8.90 2.92 -4.73
CA GLY A 113 9.22 1.63 -5.34
C GLY A 113 8.01 0.85 -5.87
N MET A 114 6.81 1.09 -5.30
CA MET A 114 5.59 0.39 -5.68
C MET A 114 5.05 0.86 -7.02
N LEU A 115 5.23 2.13 -7.39
CA LEU A 115 4.71 2.70 -8.63
C LEU A 115 5.27 2.01 -9.90
N PRO A 116 6.60 1.93 -10.12
CA PRO A 116 7.14 1.25 -11.30
C PRO A 116 6.90 -0.26 -11.27
N PHE A 117 6.83 -0.86 -10.08
CA PHE A 117 6.51 -2.27 -9.91
C PHE A 117 5.06 -2.58 -10.36
N SER A 118 4.08 -1.80 -9.91
CA SER A 118 2.68 -1.93 -10.34
C SER A 118 2.51 -1.67 -11.84
N ALA A 119 3.27 -0.72 -12.41
CA ALA A 119 3.28 -0.48 -13.84
C ALA A 119 3.78 -1.71 -14.62
N PHE A 120 4.92 -2.28 -14.21
CA PHE A 120 5.49 -3.47 -14.84
C PHE A 120 4.57 -4.68 -14.71
N LEU A 121 3.97 -4.89 -13.54
CA LEU A 121 2.97 -5.95 -13.33
C LEU A 121 1.78 -5.79 -14.27
N THR A 122 1.23 -4.58 -14.39
CA THR A 122 0.10 -4.30 -15.28
C THR A 122 0.44 -4.63 -16.73
N VAL A 123 1.63 -4.21 -17.20
CA VAL A 123 2.10 -4.50 -18.56
C VAL A 123 2.31 -5.99 -18.77
N GLY A 124 2.95 -6.69 -17.82
CA GLY A 124 3.20 -8.13 -17.91
C GLY A 124 1.90 -8.92 -18.01
N TYR A 125 0.92 -8.58 -17.17
CA TYR A 125 -0.41 -9.16 -17.19
C TYR A 125 -1.17 -8.89 -18.51
N LEU A 126 -1.08 -7.67 -19.05
CA LEU A 126 -1.68 -7.33 -20.35
C LEU A 126 -1.05 -8.14 -21.50
N VAL A 127 0.27 -8.33 -21.49
CA VAL A 127 0.95 -9.18 -22.49
C VAL A 127 0.49 -10.63 -22.39
N LEU A 128 0.31 -11.14 -21.17
CA LEU A 128 -0.23 -12.48 -20.94
C LEU A 128 -1.68 -12.60 -21.45
N ASP A 129 -2.54 -11.61 -21.19
CA ASP A 129 -3.91 -11.55 -21.72
C ASP A 129 -3.91 -11.64 -23.25
N VAL A 130 -3.12 -10.80 -23.92
CA VAL A 130 -3.07 -10.77 -25.39
C VAL A 130 -2.57 -12.10 -25.95
N PHE A 131 -1.52 -12.66 -25.36
CA PHE A 131 -0.99 -13.96 -25.74
C PHE A 131 -2.04 -15.06 -25.56
N PHE A 132 -2.72 -15.08 -24.41
CA PHE A 132 -3.72 -16.09 -24.09
C PHE A 132 -4.93 -15.98 -25.01
N VAL A 133 -5.46 -14.78 -25.23
CA VAL A 133 -6.55 -14.52 -26.19
C VAL A 133 -6.16 -14.95 -27.60
N PHE A 134 -4.93 -14.70 -28.04
CA PHE A 134 -4.45 -15.17 -29.33
C PHE A 134 -4.46 -16.70 -29.43
N LEU A 135 -4.01 -17.40 -28.38
CA LEU A 135 -4.09 -18.86 -28.30
C LEU A 135 -5.54 -19.35 -28.35
N LEU A 136 -6.45 -18.70 -27.60
CA LEU A 136 -7.87 -19.05 -27.62
C LEU A 136 -8.42 -18.95 -29.04
N ILE A 137 -8.18 -17.83 -29.74
CA ILE A 137 -8.63 -17.62 -31.13
C ILE A 137 -8.06 -18.69 -32.07
N ARG A 138 -6.78 -19.06 -31.91
CA ARG A 138 -6.10 -20.03 -32.78
C ARG A 138 -6.60 -21.47 -32.61
N TYR A 139 -6.99 -21.86 -31.40
CA TYR A 139 -7.41 -23.21 -31.04
C TYR A 139 -8.90 -23.34 -30.69
N ARG A 140 -9.76 -22.42 -31.18
CA ARG A 140 -11.19 -22.36 -30.82
C ARG A 140 -11.99 -23.66 -30.96
N ARG A 141 -11.56 -24.58 -31.83
CA ARG A 141 -12.25 -25.85 -32.06
C ARG A 141 -12.00 -26.91 -30.98
N GLN A 142 -11.03 -26.71 -30.08
CA GLN A 142 -10.64 -27.67 -29.04
C GLN A 142 -10.77 -27.07 -27.63
N LEU A 143 -11.54 -26.00 -27.46
CA LEU A 143 -11.64 -25.29 -26.19
C LEU A 143 -12.48 -26.06 -25.16
N LEU A 144 -11.84 -26.40 -24.05
CA LEU A 144 -12.50 -26.84 -22.82
C LEU A 144 -12.95 -25.63 -22.00
N SER A 145 -14.05 -25.77 -21.25
CA SER A 145 -14.62 -24.69 -20.40
C SER A 145 -13.60 -24.04 -19.46
N LEU A 146 -12.59 -24.80 -19.04
CA LEU A 146 -11.52 -24.36 -18.13
C LEU A 146 -10.70 -23.16 -18.68
N HIS A 147 -10.56 -23.04 -20.00
CA HIS A 147 -9.82 -21.93 -20.60
C HIS A 147 -10.50 -20.56 -20.40
N TRP A 148 -11.83 -20.55 -20.26
CA TRP A 148 -12.58 -19.32 -20.03
C TRP A 148 -12.41 -18.79 -18.61
N GLY A 149 -12.23 -19.68 -17.63
CA GLY A 149 -11.98 -19.27 -16.25
C GLY A 149 -10.56 -18.72 -16.07
N ILE A 150 -9.54 -19.35 -16.68
CA ILE A 150 -8.17 -18.79 -16.74
C ILE A 150 -8.17 -17.38 -17.36
N LEU A 151 -8.90 -17.18 -18.45
CA LEU A 151 -9.03 -15.84 -19.07
C LEU A 151 -9.66 -14.85 -18.09
N LEU A 152 -10.70 -15.25 -17.37
CA LEU A 152 -11.41 -14.40 -16.41
C LEU A 152 -10.50 -13.99 -15.24
N ILE A 153 -9.75 -14.94 -14.67
CA ILE A 153 -8.79 -14.66 -13.60
C ILE A 153 -7.71 -13.70 -14.08
N LEU A 154 -7.14 -13.95 -15.27
CA LEU A 154 -6.11 -13.08 -15.84
C LEU A 154 -6.65 -11.64 -15.98
N VAL A 155 -7.81 -11.45 -16.62
CA VAL A 155 -8.44 -10.14 -16.81
C VAL A 155 -8.75 -9.45 -15.47
N MET A 156 -9.21 -10.19 -14.46
CA MET A 156 -9.43 -9.64 -13.12
C MET A 156 -8.12 -9.19 -12.46
N GLY A 157 -7.05 -9.98 -12.59
CA GLY A 157 -5.72 -9.63 -12.11
C GLY A 157 -5.13 -8.40 -12.82
N THR A 158 -5.36 -8.28 -14.13
CA THR A 158 -4.92 -7.11 -14.92
C THR A 158 -5.66 -5.86 -14.49
N ALA A 159 -6.98 -5.94 -14.27
CA ALA A 159 -7.80 -4.86 -13.75
C ALA A 159 -7.35 -4.43 -12.34
N ALA A 160 -7.10 -5.36 -11.43
CA ALA A 160 -6.63 -5.05 -10.08
C ALA A 160 -5.26 -4.34 -10.11
N ALA A 161 -4.29 -4.86 -10.88
CA ALA A 161 -2.97 -4.25 -11.03
C ALA A 161 -3.04 -2.84 -11.66
N ALA A 162 -3.89 -2.65 -12.67
CA ALA A 162 -4.10 -1.37 -13.33
C ALA A 162 -4.70 -0.31 -12.38
N VAL A 163 -5.66 -0.70 -11.54
CA VAL A 163 -6.26 0.20 -10.55
C VAL A 163 -5.25 0.62 -9.49
N TRP A 164 -4.39 -0.29 -9.03
CA TRP A 164 -3.27 0.04 -8.14
C TRP A 164 -2.30 1.03 -8.78
N PHE A 165 -1.89 0.79 -10.03
CA PHE A 165 -1.04 1.73 -10.77
C PHE A 165 -1.69 3.10 -10.89
N TYR A 166 -2.98 3.17 -11.24
CA TYR A 166 -3.72 4.41 -11.33
C TYR A 166 -3.82 5.15 -9.99
N ALA A 167 -4.03 4.41 -8.89
CA ALA A 167 -4.08 4.97 -7.55
C ALA A 167 -2.75 5.64 -7.16
N PHE A 168 -1.62 4.96 -7.39
CA PHE A 168 -0.29 5.53 -7.16
C PHE A 168 0.04 6.69 -8.11
N TYR A 169 -0.35 6.60 -9.38
CA TYR A 169 -0.18 7.69 -10.33
C TYR A 169 -0.93 8.95 -9.91
N ARG A 170 -2.19 8.80 -9.46
CA ARG A 170 -3.01 9.91 -9.00
C ARG A 170 -2.41 10.54 -7.74
N MET A 171 -1.97 9.75 -6.77
CA MET A 171 -1.27 10.28 -5.59
C MET A 171 0.01 11.03 -5.95
N ASN A 172 0.79 10.55 -6.92
CA ASN A 172 1.99 11.26 -7.34
C ASN A 172 1.69 12.62 -8.00
N LYS A 173 0.46 12.82 -8.51
CA LYS A 173 0.01 14.08 -9.11
C LYS A 173 -0.66 15.01 -8.11
N THR A 174 -1.49 14.49 -7.22
CA THR A 174 -2.28 15.31 -6.28
C THR A 174 -1.58 15.53 -4.94
N GLY A 175 -0.69 14.62 -4.53
CA GLY A 175 -0.08 14.66 -3.19
C GLY A 175 -1.08 14.45 -2.06
N GLU A 176 -2.27 13.91 -2.35
CA GLU A 176 -3.30 13.68 -1.33
C GLU A 176 -2.79 12.67 -0.28
N PRO A 177 -2.85 13.00 1.02
CA PRO A 177 -2.37 12.12 2.08
C PRO A 177 -3.22 10.86 2.17
N VAL A 178 -2.60 9.77 2.60
CA VAL A 178 -3.24 8.47 2.82
C VAL A 178 -3.94 8.46 4.19
N CYS A 179 -4.83 9.42 4.45
CA CYS A 179 -5.52 9.56 5.73
C CYS A 179 -7.03 9.72 5.58
N CYS A 180 -7.75 9.44 6.66
CA CYS A 180 -9.20 9.21 6.67
C CYS A 180 -10.03 10.44 6.23
N PRO A 181 -11.03 10.26 5.35
CA PRO A 181 -11.47 9.00 4.73
C PRO A 181 -10.54 8.53 3.60
N TYR A 182 -10.26 7.23 3.54
CA TYR A 182 -9.41 6.66 2.50
C TYR A 182 -9.92 7.03 1.10
N PRO A 183 -9.04 7.45 0.17
CA PRO A 183 -9.43 7.76 -1.19
C PRO A 183 -10.11 6.55 -1.84
N THR A 184 -11.25 6.79 -2.48
CA THR A 184 -12.12 5.76 -3.06
C THR A 184 -11.39 4.84 -4.05
N THR A 185 -10.35 5.34 -4.73
CA THR A 185 -9.52 4.55 -5.64
C THR A 185 -8.77 3.42 -4.94
N PHE A 186 -8.32 3.62 -3.71
CA PHE A 186 -7.65 2.57 -2.92
C PHE A 186 -8.65 1.52 -2.44
N LEU A 187 -9.84 1.96 -2.01
CA LEU A 187 -10.91 1.03 -1.62
C LEU A 187 -11.30 0.13 -2.80
N ILE A 188 -11.47 0.71 -3.99
CA ILE A 188 -11.75 -0.06 -5.21
C ILE A 188 -10.60 -1.02 -5.54
N ALA A 189 -9.34 -0.57 -5.43
CA ALA A 189 -8.18 -1.43 -5.66
C ALA A 189 -8.17 -2.66 -4.74
N VAL A 190 -8.42 -2.45 -3.44
CA VAL A 190 -8.47 -3.52 -2.44
C VAL A 190 -9.64 -4.46 -2.69
N ILE A 191 -10.83 -3.92 -2.96
CA ILE A 191 -12.02 -4.73 -3.27
C ILE A 191 -11.78 -5.60 -4.51
N LEU A 192 -11.21 -5.01 -5.56
CA LEU A 192 -10.89 -5.75 -6.79
C LEU A 192 -9.83 -6.82 -6.55
N ASP A 193 -8.76 -6.52 -5.82
CA ASP A 193 -7.71 -7.50 -5.52
C ASP A 193 -8.25 -8.65 -4.65
N VAL A 194 -9.09 -8.35 -3.64
CA VAL A 194 -9.76 -9.38 -2.83
C VAL A 194 -10.71 -10.21 -3.69
N SER A 195 -11.49 -9.58 -4.56
CA SER A 195 -12.43 -10.29 -5.43
C SER A 195 -11.71 -11.21 -6.42
N ALA A 196 -10.59 -10.77 -7.00
CA ALA A 196 -9.78 -11.58 -7.90
C ALA A 196 -9.23 -12.82 -7.19
N ARG A 197 -8.69 -12.64 -5.97
CA ARG A 197 -8.22 -13.75 -5.12
C ARG A 197 -9.34 -14.70 -4.70
N CYS A 198 -10.54 -14.19 -4.44
CA CYS A 198 -11.69 -15.04 -4.12
C CYS A 198 -12.10 -15.90 -5.32
N VAL A 199 -12.14 -15.32 -6.52
CA VAL A 199 -12.47 -16.05 -7.76
C VAL A 199 -11.43 -17.12 -8.07
N GLU A 200 -10.14 -16.83 -7.88
CA GLU A 200 -9.07 -17.82 -8.01
C GLU A 200 -9.28 -19.04 -7.10
N VAL A 201 -9.69 -18.80 -5.85
CA VAL A 201 -9.96 -19.87 -4.88
C VAL A 201 -11.20 -20.66 -5.25
N GLU A 202 -12.28 -19.99 -5.66
CA GLU A 202 -13.54 -20.63 -6.02
C GLU A 202 -13.40 -21.49 -7.29
N GLU A 203 -12.71 -20.99 -8.32
CA GLU A 203 -12.45 -21.77 -9.53
C GLU A 203 -11.53 -22.97 -9.25
N LYS A 204 -10.55 -22.83 -8.35
CA LYS A 204 -9.69 -23.95 -7.94
C LYS A 204 -10.48 -25.04 -7.22
N ILE A 205 -11.38 -24.66 -6.30
CA ILE A 205 -12.28 -25.60 -5.61
C ILE A 205 -13.24 -26.27 -6.60
N LEU A 206 -13.81 -25.53 -7.53
CA LEU A 206 -14.70 -26.07 -8.56
C LEU A 206 -13.97 -27.01 -9.51
N THR A 207 -12.73 -26.69 -9.90
CA THR A 207 -11.90 -27.55 -10.76
C THR A 207 -11.51 -28.83 -10.04
N ASP A 208 -11.10 -28.74 -8.78
CA ASP A 208 -10.79 -29.91 -7.95
C ASP A 208 -12.03 -30.78 -7.72
N MET A 209 -13.21 -30.17 -7.51
CA MET A 209 -14.48 -30.89 -7.38
C MET A 209 -14.94 -31.53 -8.70
N PHE A 210 -14.74 -30.87 -9.85
CA PHE A 210 -15.04 -31.44 -11.18
C PHE A 210 -14.10 -32.59 -11.52
N VAL A 211 -12.81 -32.48 -11.21
CA VAL A 211 -11.84 -33.56 -11.36
C VAL A 211 -12.19 -34.72 -10.43
N PHE A 212 -12.62 -34.45 -9.20
CA PHE A 212 -13.07 -35.47 -8.26
C PHE A 212 -14.33 -36.18 -8.77
N HIS A 213 -15.32 -35.44 -9.29
CA HIS A 213 -16.54 -36.04 -9.86
C HIS A 213 -16.25 -36.84 -11.13
N ALA A 214 -15.38 -36.33 -12.01
CA ALA A 214 -14.94 -37.06 -13.20
C ALA A 214 -14.13 -38.32 -12.85
N PHE A 215 -13.33 -38.29 -11.77
CA PHE A 215 -12.60 -39.47 -11.27
C PHE A 215 -13.57 -40.52 -10.69
N VAL A 216 -14.59 -40.08 -9.95
CA VAL A 216 -15.65 -40.96 -9.45
C VAL A 216 -16.46 -41.58 -10.59
N ASP A 217 -16.81 -40.80 -11.62
CA ASP A 217 -17.52 -41.30 -12.81
C ASP A 217 -16.68 -42.28 -13.64
N VAL A 218 -15.37 -42.04 -13.80
CA VAL A 218 -14.44 -42.98 -14.44
C VAL A 218 -14.29 -44.27 -13.62
N CYS A 219 -14.21 -44.19 -12.28
CA CYS A 219 -14.21 -45.35 -11.40
C CYS A 219 -15.55 -46.12 -11.44
N ALA A 220 -16.68 -45.43 -11.54
CA ALA A 220 -18.01 -46.04 -11.64
C ALA A 220 -18.21 -46.76 -12.98
N HIS A 221 -17.68 -46.23 -14.09
CA HIS A 221 -17.73 -46.90 -15.40
C HIS A 221 -16.71 -48.04 -15.56
N ALA A 222 -15.55 -47.97 -14.91
CA ALA A 222 -14.55 -49.05 -14.93
C ALA A 222 -14.97 -50.29 -14.12
N GLY A 223 -15.95 -50.15 -13.21
CA GLY A 223 -16.47 -51.25 -12.37
C GLY A 223 -17.40 -52.24 -13.08
N SER A 224 -17.78 -52.02 -14.35
CA SER A 224 -18.79 -52.86 -15.02
C SER A 224 -18.23 -54.04 -15.83
N HIS A 225 -16.90 -54.19 -16.00
CA HIS A 225 -16.40 -55.17 -16.98
C HIS A 225 -15.15 -56.00 -16.64
N TYR A 226 -14.62 -55.98 -15.40
CA TYR A 226 -13.47 -56.84 -15.05
C TYR A 226 -13.65 -57.60 -13.73
N PRO A 227 -13.36 -58.92 -13.70
CA PRO A 227 -13.51 -59.75 -12.51
C PRO A 227 -12.50 -59.37 -11.41
N VAL A 228 -13.00 -59.23 -10.19
CA VAL A 228 -12.38 -58.70 -8.97
C VAL A 228 -11.38 -59.67 -8.32
N ASP A 229 -10.62 -60.44 -9.11
CA ASP A 229 -9.75 -61.50 -8.57
C ASP A 229 -8.25 -61.24 -8.73
N ARG A 230 -7.82 -60.04 -9.17
CA ARG A 230 -6.39 -59.83 -9.49
C ARG A 230 -5.76 -58.49 -9.11
N MET A 231 -6.20 -57.82 -8.04
CA MET A 231 -5.54 -56.60 -7.54
C MET A 231 -5.43 -56.57 -5.99
N PRO A 232 -4.24 -56.75 -5.39
CA PRO A 232 -4.04 -56.81 -3.94
C PRO A 232 -4.24 -55.49 -3.17
N TRP A 233 -4.38 -54.36 -3.87
CA TRP A 233 -4.28 -53.01 -3.30
C TRP A 233 -5.63 -52.39 -2.88
N LEU A 234 -6.76 -53.06 -3.16
CA LEU A 234 -8.10 -52.56 -2.82
C LEU A 234 -8.61 -52.99 -1.43
N ARG A 235 -7.77 -53.63 -0.60
CA ARG A 235 -8.16 -54.13 0.73
C ARG A 235 -8.28 -53.05 1.83
N HIS A 236 -8.07 -51.77 1.52
CA HIS A 236 -8.11 -50.68 2.51
C HIS A 236 -9.37 -49.81 2.49
N CYS A 237 -10.32 -50.03 1.59
CA CYS A 237 -11.55 -49.23 1.53
C CYS A 237 -12.83 -49.95 2.00
N ALA A 238 -12.73 -51.18 2.50
CA ALA A 238 -13.89 -51.92 2.99
C ALA A 238 -13.71 -52.35 4.45
N LYS A 239 -13.88 -51.39 5.37
CA LYS A 239 -14.26 -51.72 6.75
C LYS A 239 -15.42 -50.80 7.16
N PRO A 240 -16.66 -51.30 7.22
CA PRO A 240 -17.77 -50.51 7.75
C PRO A 240 -17.58 -50.30 9.26
N PRO A 241 -17.99 -49.14 9.80
CA PRO A 241 -18.05 -48.93 11.23
C PRO A 241 -19.28 -49.67 11.74
N ASP A 242 -19.10 -50.61 12.67
CA ASP A 242 -20.06 -51.03 13.69
C ASP A 242 -19.59 -52.38 14.27
N SER A 243 -18.93 -52.34 15.43
CA SER A 243 -18.88 -53.36 16.52
C SER A 243 -17.58 -53.23 17.34
N CYS A 244 -17.74 -52.74 18.58
CA CYS A 244 -16.78 -52.64 19.70
C CYS A 244 -15.64 -51.61 19.61
#